data_AF-A0A5X1Z3R4-F1
#
_entry.id   AF-A0A5X1Z3R4-F1
#
_cell.length_a   1.000
_cell.length_b   1.000
_cell.length_c   1.000
_cell.angle_alpha   90.00
_cell.angle_beta   90.00
_cell.angle_gamma   90.00
#
_symmetry.space_group_name_H-M   'P 1'
#
loop_
_entity.id
_entity.type
_entity.pdbx_description
1 polymer ?
#
loop_
_entity_poly.entity_id
_entity_poly.type
_entity_poly.pdbx_seq_one_letter_code
_entity_poly.pdbx_strand_id
1 'polypeptide(L)'
;VRAFRIRYPNGTVDVFRGWLSSLGKTVTSKEVMTRSVKITGVGRPSLAEEDTPDVVSVSGVTVAPASATVAAGATTTLTFTVKPDNASDKTLQVATADPLIATVTLKDNVATVKGVKA
;
A
#
# COMPACT_ATOMS: atom_id res chain seq x y z
N VAL A 1 17.09 -25.02 16.37
CA VAL A 1 16.84 -24.35 15.07
C VAL A 1 16.95 -22.85 15.27
N ARG A 2 17.69 -22.14 14.42
CA ARG A 2 17.81 -20.68 14.43
C ARG A 2 17.19 -20.11 13.14
N ALA A 3 16.72 -18.87 13.21
CA ALA A 3 16.25 -18.13 12.05
C ALA A 3 17.40 -17.29 11.48
N PHE A 4 17.58 -17.32 10.17
CA PHE A 4 18.54 -16.53 9.41
C PHE A 4 17.76 -15.64 8.46
N ARG A 5 18.13 -14.36 8.37
CA ARG A 5 17.47 -13.39 7.50
C ARG A 5 18.45 -12.93 6.43
N ILE A 6 18.00 -12.91 5.18
CA ILE A 6 18.72 -12.28 4.07
C ILE A 6 17.96 -11.01 3.72
N ARG A 7 18.59 -9.84 3.89
CA ARG A 7 18.04 -8.56 3.45
C ARG A 7 18.70 -8.15 2.15
N TYR A 8 17.89 -7.96 1.12
CA TYR A 8 18.34 -7.53 -0.20
C TYR A 8 18.53 -6.00 -0.25
N PRO A 9 19.31 -5.47 -1.22
CA PRO A 9 19.53 -4.03 -1.36
C PRO A 9 18.24 -3.20 -1.55
N ASN A 10 17.21 -3.80 -2.13
CA ASN A 10 15.88 -3.20 -2.30
C ASN A 10 15.03 -3.21 -1.00
N GLY A 11 15.55 -3.75 0.10
CA GLY A 11 14.87 -3.80 1.39
C GLY A 11 14.07 -5.09 1.66
N THR A 12 13.84 -5.92 0.64
CA THR A 12 13.16 -7.22 0.75
C THR A 12 13.90 -8.14 1.73
N VAL A 13 13.16 -8.92 2.54
CA VAL A 13 13.75 -9.82 3.55
C VAL A 13 13.18 -11.22 3.40
N ASP A 14 14.06 -12.21 3.19
CA ASP A 14 13.71 -13.62 3.27
C ASP A 14 14.14 -14.22 4.61
N VAL A 15 13.33 -15.12 5.15
CA VAL A 15 13.61 -15.78 6.44
C VAL A 15 13.72 -17.30 6.26
N PHE A 16 14.91 -17.82 6.56
CA PHE A 16 15.23 -19.25 6.54
C PHE A 16 15.35 -19.77 7.97
N ARG A 17 14.79 -20.95 8.24
CA ARG A 17 15.00 -21.66 9.50
C ARG A 17 15.97 -22.80 9.26
N GLY A 18 16.93 -22.97 10.15
CA GLY A 18 17.96 -23.98 9.95
C GLY A 18 18.91 -24.15 11.14
N TRP A 19 19.94 -24.93 10.91
CA TRP A 19 21.13 -24.92 11.75
C TRP A 19 22.37 -24.69 10.90
N LEU A 20 23.39 -24.12 11.54
CA LEU A 20 24.70 -23.97 10.95
C LEU A 20 25.35 -25.35 10.85
N SER A 21 25.62 -25.83 9.64
CA SER A 21 26.18 -27.17 9.41
C SER A 21 27.69 -27.15 9.19
N SER A 22 28.26 -26.06 8.69
CA SER A 22 29.72 -25.90 8.59
C SER A 22 30.13 -24.44 8.51
N LEU A 23 31.30 -24.14 9.08
CA LEU A 23 32.01 -22.90 8.89
C LEU A 23 33.07 -23.09 7.80
N GLY A 24 33.17 -22.15 6.86
CA GLY A 24 34.24 -22.13 5.86
C GLY A 24 35.62 -21.95 6.49
N LYS A 25 36.66 -22.06 5.66
CA LYS A 25 38.07 -21.98 6.09
C LYS A 25 38.38 -20.64 6.82
N THR A 26 39.36 -20.69 7.72
CA THR A 26 39.86 -19.51 8.45
C THR A 26 40.47 -18.49 7.49
N VAL A 27 40.08 -17.23 7.66
CA VAL A 27 40.51 -16.08 6.86
C VAL A 27 41.68 -15.39 7.57
N THR A 28 42.77 -15.09 6.84
CA THR A 28 43.92 -14.32 7.35
C THR A 28 43.61 -12.82 7.30
N SER A 29 44.18 -12.05 8.23
CA SER A 29 43.71 -10.72 8.65
C SER A 29 43.69 -9.59 7.59
N LYS A 30 44.11 -9.80 6.34
CA LYS A 30 44.50 -8.70 5.44
C LYS A 30 43.73 -8.56 4.11
N GLU A 31 42.61 -9.24 3.93
CA GLU A 31 41.73 -9.02 2.77
C GLU A 31 40.26 -8.92 3.19
N VAL A 32 39.47 -8.16 2.42
CA VAL A 32 38.01 -8.19 2.49
C VAL A 32 37.56 -9.55 1.95
N MET A 33 37.40 -10.54 2.82
CA MET A 33 37.15 -11.92 2.41
C MET A 33 35.70 -12.34 2.61
N THR A 34 35.13 -12.97 1.58
CA THR A 34 33.84 -13.66 1.62
C THR A 34 33.97 -14.94 2.46
N ARG A 35 33.59 -14.89 3.75
CA ARG A 35 33.46 -16.12 4.56
C ARG A 35 32.21 -16.87 4.14
N SER A 36 32.38 -18.11 3.69
CA SER A 36 31.26 -19.00 3.36
C SER A 36 30.75 -19.74 4.60
N VAL A 37 29.44 -19.78 4.76
CA VAL A 37 28.74 -20.46 5.85
C VAL A 37 27.70 -21.38 5.22
N LYS A 38 27.65 -22.65 5.62
CA LYS A 38 26.63 -23.59 5.14
C LYS A 38 25.48 -23.68 6.15
N ILE A 39 24.28 -23.36 5.71
CA ILE A 39 23.06 -23.46 6.51
C ILE A 39 22.25 -24.63 5.95
N THR A 40 21.90 -25.59 6.81
CA THR A 40 20.94 -26.63 6.45
C THR A 40 19.55 -26.16 6.84
N GLY A 41 18.67 -26.04 5.85
CA GLY A 41 17.29 -25.58 6.03
C GLY A 41 16.41 -26.63 6.69
N VAL A 42 15.43 -26.17 7.46
CA VAL A 42 14.32 -26.97 7.98
C VAL A 42 12.99 -26.35 7.59
N GLY A 43 12.10 -27.17 7.02
CA GLY A 43 10.77 -26.73 6.60
C GLY A 43 10.78 -25.78 5.40
N ARG A 44 9.62 -25.21 5.09
CA ARG A 44 9.45 -24.22 4.03
C ARG A 44 9.98 -22.85 4.49
N PRO A 45 10.80 -22.15 3.69
CA PRO A 45 11.24 -20.79 3.99
C PRO A 45 10.07 -19.79 3.88
N SER A 46 10.15 -18.69 4.62
CA SER A 46 9.24 -17.55 4.46
C SER A 46 9.83 -16.64 3.39
N LEU A 47 9.19 -16.60 2.23
CA LEU A 47 9.61 -15.76 1.11
C LEU A 47 8.91 -14.42 1.18
N ALA A 48 9.58 -13.35 0.79
CA ALA A 48 8.97 -12.02 0.82
C ALA A 48 7.78 -11.85 -0.15
N GLU A 49 7.67 -12.68 -1.18
CA GLU A 49 6.51 -12.69 -2.11
C GLU A 49 5.23 -13.18 -1.42
N GLU A 50 5.36 -14.00 -0.38
CA GLU A 50 4.23 -14.52 0.40
C GLU A 50 3.74 -13.52 1.46
N ASP A 51 4.52 -12.47 1.74
CA ASP A 51 4.18 -11.37 2.66
C ASP A 51 3.40 -10.22 1.98
N THR A 52 2.82 -10.48 0.80
CA THR A 52 1.94 -9.50 0.17
C THR A 52 0.64 -9.37 0.98
N PRO A 53 0.24 -8.15 1.38
CA PRO A 53 -1.02 -7.97 2.11
C PRO A 53 -2.18 -8.41 1.23
N ASP A 54 -3.14 -9.11 1.82
CA ASP A 54 -4.37 -9.53 1.12
C ASP A 54 -5.06 -8.31 0.49
N VAL A 55 -5.37 -8.42 -0.80
CA VAL A 55 -6.06 -7.37 -1.54
C VAL A 55 -7.56 -7.43 -1.21
N VAL A 56 -8.05 -6.42 -0.50
CA VAL A 56 -9.46 -6.23 -0.20
C VAL A 56 -10.09 -5.34 -1.27
N SER A 57 -10.98 -5.93 -2.06
CA SER A 57 -11.72 -5.23 -3.10
C SER A 57 -12.77 -4.28 -2.54
N VAL A 58 -12.99 -3.16 -3.23
CA VAL A 58 -14.08 -2.22 -2.95
C VAL A 58 -15.41 -2.86 -3.37
N SER A 59 -16.39 -2.88 -2.47
CA SER A 59 -17.73 -3.41 -2.72
C SER A 59 -18.77 -2.31 -2.93
N GLY A 60 -18.50 -1.07 -2.53
CA GLY A 60 -19.45 0.02 -2.69
C GLY A 60 -18.88 1.39 -2.36
N VAL A 61 -19.52 2.41 -2.93
CA VAL A 61 -19.23 3.83 -2.66
C VAL A 61 -20.55 4.52 -2.37
N THR A 62 -20.63 5.23 -1.25
CA THR A 62 -21.80 6.04 -0.88
C THR A 62 -21.42 7.51 -0.80
N VAL A 63 -22.34 8.40 -1.16
CA VAL A 63 -22.16 9.85 -1.10
C VAL A 63 -23.21 10.49 -0.21
N ALA A 64 -22.81 11.45 0.62
CA ALA A 64 -23.70 12.22 1.48
C ALA A 64 -23.35 13.72 1.46
N PRO A 65 -24.34 14.62 1.29
CA PRO A 65 -25.73 14.35 0.90
C PRO A 65 -25.86 13.79 -0.53
N ALA A 66 -26.95 13.06 -0.83
CA ALA A 66 -27.18 12.50 -2.17
C ALA A 66 -27.53 13.57 -3.22
N SER A 67 -28.08 14.70 -2.77
CA SER A 67 -28.42 15.85 -3.59
C SER A 67 -28.20 17.12 -2.78
N ALA A 68 -27.69 18.18 -3.42
CA ALA A 68 -27.57 19.49 -2.82
C ALA A 68 -27.84 20.57 -3.88
N THR A 69 -28.44 21.67 -3.44
CA THR A 69 -28.67 22.83 -4.30
C THR A 69 -27.60 23.87 -3.99
N VAL A 70 -26.87 24.32 -5.01
CA VAL A 70 -25.77 25.26 -4.87
C VAL A 70 -26.06 26.49 -5.74
N ALA A 71 -26.09 27.67 -5.13
CA ALA A 71 -26.21 28.92 -5.86
C ALA A 71 -24.91 29.24 -6.64
N ALA A 72 -25.01 30.04 -7.70
CA ALA A 72 -23.83 30.52 -8.42
C ALA A 72 -22.88 31.28 -7.47
N GLY A 73 -21.60 30.93 -7.49
CA GLY A 73 -20.56 31.45 -6.61
C GLY A 73 -20.45 30.76 -5.24
N ALA A 74 -21.48 30.03 -4.80
CA ALA A 74 -21.45 29.30 -3.54
C ALA A 74 -20.75 27.94 -3.66
N THR A 75 -20.36 27.37 -2.52
CA THR A 75 -19.77 26.04 -2.42
C THR A 75 -20.59 25.12 -1.53
N THR A 76 -20.51 23.81 -1.80
CA THR A 76 -21.09 22.77 -0.95
C THR A 76 -20.17 21.57 -0.95
N THR A 77 -20.15 20.84 0.17
CA THR A 77 -19.32 19.66 0.34
C THR A 77 -20.15 18.38 0.23
N LEU A 78 -19.58 17.39 -0.46
CA LEU A 78 -20.09 16.03 -0.56
C LEU A 78 -19.04 15.09 0.04
N THR A 79 -19.46 14.21 0.92
CA THR A 79 -18.58 13.25 1.57
C THR A 79 -18.78 11.87 0.96
N PHE A 80 -17.71 11.26 0.49
CA PHE A 80 -17.69 9.91 -0.06
C PHE A 80 -17.21 8.91 0.98
N THR A 81 -17.87 7.77 1.06
CA THR A 81 -17.46 6.65 1.91
C THR A 81 -17.30 5.40 1.06
N VAL A 82 -16.12 4.80 1.10
CA VAL A 82 -15.76 3.58 0.38
C VAL A 82 -15.92 2.39 1.33
N LYS A 83 -16.65 1.36 0.92
CA LYS A 83 -16.82 0.11 1.66
C LYS A 83 -16.16 -1.06 0.92
N PRO A 84 -15.54 -2.02 1.64
CA PRO A 84 -15.40 -2.06 3.09
C PRO A 84 -14.33 -1.08 3.62
N ASP A 85 -14.38 -0.77 4.93
CA ASP A 85 -13.47 0.23 5.55
C ASP A 85 -11.99 -0.19 5.51
N ASN A 86 -11.69 -1.45 5.18
CA ASN A 86 -10.34 -1.98 5.01
C ASN A 86 -9.98 -2.23 3.54
N ALA A 87 -10.71 -1.64 2.58
CA ALA A 87 -10.34 -1.71 1.16
C ALA A 87 -8.88 -1.29 0.95
N SER A 88 -8.16 -2.08 0.14
CA SER A 88 -6.73 -1.87 -0.11
C SER A 88 -6.43 -0.57 -0.85
N ASP A 89 -7.35 -0.14 -1.70
CA ASP A 89 -7.31 1.15 -2.38
C ASP A 89 -8.61 1.90 -2.11
N LYS A 90 -8.48 3.12 -1.56
CA LYS A 90 -9.61 4.02 -1.25
C LYS A 90 -9.53 5.33 -2.04
N THR A 91 -8.65 5.40 -3.04
CA THR A 91 -8.53 6.57 -3.88
C THR A 91 -9.82 6.76 -4.68
N LEU A 92 -10.25 8.01 -4.80
CA LEU A 92 -11.46 8.39 -5.50
C LEU A 92 -11.13 9.42 -6.57
N GLN A 93 -11.88 9.39 -7.66
CA GLN A 93 -11.90 10.45 -8.65
C GLN A 93 -13.34 10.87 -8.89
N VAL A 94 -13.58 12.18 -8.90
CA VAL A 94 -14.91 12.77 -9.07
C VAL A 94 -14.84 13.76 -10.21
N ALA A 95 -15.80 13.68 -11.12
CA ALA A 95 -15.93 14.58 -12.25
C ALA A 95 -17.34 15.18 -12.29
N THR A 96 -17.43 16.40 -12.82
CA THR A 96 -18.70 17.06 -13.13
C THR A 96 -19.10 16.72 -14.56
N ALA A 97 -20.39 16.51 -14.80
CA ALA A 97 -20.91 16.31 -16.15
C ALA A 97 -20.91 17.62 -16.95
N ASP A 98 -21.07 18.77 -16.28
CA ASP A 98 -21.06 20.10 -16.91
C ASP A 98 -20.19 21.10 -16.10
N PRO A 99 -18.95 21.36 -16.55
CA PRO A 99 -18.04 22.30 -15.90
C PRO A 99 -18.48 23.77 -15.98
N LEU A 100 -19.39 24.13 -16.89
CA LEU A 100 -19.88 25.51 -17.04
C LEU A 100 -20.94 25.85 -15.99
N ILE A 101 -21.62 24.83 -15.45
CA ILE A 101 -22.64 24.98 -14.41
C ILE A 101 -22.02 24.81 -13.03
N ALA A 102 -21.21 23.77 -12.83
CA ALA A 102 -20.57 23.48 -11.55
C ALA A 102 -19.20 22.84 -11.72
N THR A 103 -18.24 23.27 -10.90
CA THR A 103 -16.91 22.64 -10.80
C THR A 103 -16.81 21.83 -9.51
N VAL A 104 -15.96 20.81 -9.52
CA VAL A 104 -15.74 19.93 -8.36
C VAL A 104 -14.25 19.77 -8.11
N THR A 105 -13.87 19.86 -6.84
CA THR A 105 -12.50 19.61 -6.38
C THR A 105 -12.55 18.56 -5.28
N LEU A 106 -11.84 17.46 -5.46
CA LEU A 106 -11.76 16.40 -4.45
C LEU A 106 -10.51 16.60 -3.58
N LYS A 107 -10.69 16.52 -2.27
CA LYS A 107 -9.61 16.38 -1.30
C LYS A 107 -9.92 15.20 -0.39
N ASP A 108 -9.06 14.19 -0.43
CA ASP A 108 -9.26 12.92 0.27
C ASP A 108 -10.63 12.32 -0.09
N ASN A 109 -11.56 12.26 0.87
CA ASN A 109 -12.92 11.74 0.69
C ASN A 109 -13.99 12.84 0.57
N VAL A 110 -13.59 14.11 0.56
CA VAL A 110 -14.53 15.24 0.53
C VAL A 110 -14.41 15.97 -0.80
N ALA A 111 -15.48 15.96 -1.59
CA ALA A 111 -15.58 16.77 -2.79
C ALA A 111 -16.22 18.12 -2.45
N THR A 112 -15.58 19.20 -2.85
CA THR A 112 -16.13 20.55 -2.81
C THR A 112 -16.68 20.88 -4.18
N VAL A 113 -17.99 21.09 -4.27
CA VAL A 113 -18.69 21.54 -5.47
C VAL A 113 -18.85 23.04 -5.40
N LYS A 114 -18.52 23.76 -6.47
CA LYS A 114 -18.72 25.20 -6.62
C LYS A 114 -19.70 25.47 -7.76
N GLY A 115 -20.77 26.20 -7.48
CA GLY A 115 -21.67 26.69 -8.52
C GLY A 115 -20.96 27.77 -9.34
N VAL A 116 -20.93 27.62 -10.66
CA VAL A 116 -20.34 28.62 -11.58
C VAL A 116 -21.44 29.47 -12.20
N LYS A 117 -22.55 28.84 -12.60
CA LYS A 117 -23.67 29.50 -13.27
C LYS A 117 -25.00 28.93 -12.76
N ALA A 118 -26.02 29.77 -12.68
CA ALA A 118 -27.39 29.42 -12.30
C ALA A 118 -28.18 28.89 -13.51
#